data_AF-W7TSY2-F1
#
_entry.id   AF-W7TSY2-F1
#
_cell.length_a   1.000
_cell.length_b   1.000
_cell.length_c   1.000
_cell.angle_alpha   90.00
_cell.angle_beta   90.00
_cell.angle_gamma   90.00
#
_symmetry.space_group_name_H-M   'P 1'
#
loop_
_entity.id
_entity.type
_entity.pdbx_description
1 polymer ?
#
loop_
_entity_poly.entity_id
_entity_poly.type
_entity_poly.pdbx_seq_one_letter_code
_entity_poly.pdbx_strand_id
1 'polypeptide(L)'
;MEPAAEEIRSLAIRYGKAVEEKDKLLSILETDATDSQENLCLAQEAHSKQRDTLIEFHRAHVDTLQKAFDRDLQELEEEFQEEMLSLEKQHEEEKSELRQLLVGMETFEQTKEREGQELHARVRDNLKRQGEEQLAKLRHSLTSQIDSLVQQLNDEKMFGFTENNDTQNSASGFSTSGAVGKALAAKDQSLTSQIESKVRKIDQELQRWKEWRVKMTTSGKEHSERNQSLFNEKRALSDQYRKLKSHMNKFRQEQYDALQVLNKVAASFLERLDGQVENEENEKGSEEPLSAFWRRYNHSLLEKIALLERRDALDEENRALQATLQQYLDGVSISDETLRGANPLLVVQPKAMTPPRSTKPSPWSQNPPIVIEGNHMLQTGRLGTAPFFG
;
A
#
# COMPACT_ATOMS: atom_id res chain seq x y z
N MET A 1 -32.89 -87.74 61.80
CA MET A 1 -32.69 -87.75 60.34
C MET A 1 -33.72 -86.87 59.63
N GLU A 2 -35.00 -86.87 60.01
CA GLU A 2 -36.05 -86.00 59.40
C GLU A 2 -35.85 -84.46 59.51
N PRO A 3 -35.47 -83.86 60.66
CA PRO A 3 -35.43 -82.39 60.77
C PRO A 3 -34.35 -81.73 59.89
N ALA A 4 -33.21 -82.39 59.71
CA ALA A 4 -32.14 -81.91 58.84
C ALA A 4 -32.54 -81.96 57.35
N ALA A 5 -33.35 -82.94 56.95
CA ALA A 5 -33.84 -83.04 55.57
C ALA A 5 -34.84 -81.92 55.24
N GLU A 6 -35.69 -81.53 56.20
CA GLU A 6 -36.65 -80.44 56.04
C GLU A 6 -35.95 -79.07 55.97
N GLU A 7 -34.92 -78.85 56.80
CA GLU A 7 -34.07 -77.66 56.71
C GLU A 7 -33.36 -77.56 55.36
N ILE A 8 -32.71 -78.64 54.90
CA ILE A 8 -32.07 -78.70 53.57
C ILE A 8 -33.09 -78.38 52.47
N ARG A 9 -34.31 -78.91 52.57
CA ARG A 9 -35.38 -78.66 51.59
C ARG A 9 -35.81 -77.19 51.60
N SER A 10 -35.98 -76.59 52.78
CA SER A 10 -36.32 -75.17 52.91
C SER A 10 -35.21 -74.25 52.39
N LEU A 11 -33.95 -74.62 52.62
CA LEU A 11 -32.77 -73.89 52.16
C LEU A 11 -32.65 -73.99 50.64
N ALA A 12 -32.87 -75.16 50.06
CA ALA A 12 -32.91 -75.38 48.63
C ALA A 12 -34.01 -74.53 47.95
N ILE A 13 -35.20 -74.42 48.55
CA ILE A 13 -36.26 -73.55 48.05
C ILE A 13 -35.86 -72.07 48.09
N ARG A 14 -35.22 -71.62 49.18
CA ARG A 14 -34.74 -70.22 49.28
C ARG A 14 -33.65 -69.92 48.27
N TYR A 15 -32.67 -70.82 48.11
CA TYR A 15 -31.63 -70.67 47.10
C TYR A 15 -32.19 -70.72 45.68
N GLY A 16 -33.16 -71.59 45.40
CA GLY A 16 -33.85 -71.62 44.10
C GLY A 16 -34.53 -70.29 43.77
N LYS A 17 -35.28 -69.72 44.71
CA LYS A 17 -35.89 -68.39 44.55
C LYS A 17 -34.85 -67.28 44.34
N ALA A 18 -33.76 -67.31 45.11
CA ALA A 18 -32.69 -66.32 44.98
C ALA A 18 -31.95 -66.45 43.63
N VAL A 19 -31.84 -67.67 43.08
CA VAL A 19 -31.30 -67.91 41.73
C VAL A 19 -32.26 -67.35 40.69
N GLU A 20 -33.56 -67.63 40.77
CA GLU A 20 -34.57 -67.08 39.85
C GLU A 20 -34.62 -65.54 39.88
N GLU A 21 -34.49 -64.92 41.04
CA GLU A 21 -34.40 -63.46 41.19
C GLU A 21 -33.13 -62.90 40.55
N LYS A 22 -31.99 -63.58 40.76
CA LYS A 22 -30.72 -63.20 40.13
C LYS A 22 -30.75 -63.39 38.62
N ASP A 23 -31.36 -64.45 38.11
CA ASP A 23 -31.49 -64.70 36.67
C ASP A 23 -32.38 -63.65 36.00
N LYS A 24 -33.46 -63.21 36.67
CA LYS A 24 -34.28 -62.08 36.20
C LYS A 24 -33.48 -60.77 36.18
N LEU A 25 -32.71 -60.49 37.23
CA LEU A 25 -31.85 -59.30 37.28
C LEU A 25 -30.76 -59.35 36.20
N LEU A 26 -30.15 -60.51 35.98
CA LEU A 26 -29.18 -60.74 34.91
C LEU A 26 -29.80 -60.49 33.54
N SER A 27 -31.00 -61.02 33.28
CA SER A 27 -31.70 -60.79 32.02
C SER A 27 -32.02 -59.30 31.79
N ILE A 28 -32.44 -58.57 32.83
CA ILE A 28 -32.70 -57.13 32.71
C ILE A 28 -31.39 -56.36 32.45
N LEU A 29 -30.32 -56.70 33.18
CA LEU A 29 -29.01 -56.08 32.98
C LEU A 29 -28.42 -56.38 31.60
N GLU A 30 -28.64 -57.59 31.08
CA GLU A 30 -28.25 -57.95 29.72
C GLU A 30 -29.01 -57.11 28.69
N THR A 31 -30.33 -56.92 28.86
CA THR A 31 -31.11 -56.04 27.98
C THR A 31 -30.69 -54.57 28.08
N ASP A 32 -30.40 -54.06 29.28
CA ASP A 32 -29.94 -52.67 29.45
C ASP A 32 -28.53 -52.47 28.87
N ALA A 33 -27.67 -53.49 28.97
CA ALA A 33 -26.36 -53.49 28.32
C ALA A 33 -26.47 -53.49 26.79
N THR A 34 -27.40 -54.28 26.21
CA THR A 34 -27.63 -54.25 24.76
C THR A 34 -28.20 -52.92 24.31
N ASP A 35 -29.21 -52.40 25.01
CA ASP A 35 -29.86 -51.13 24.66
C ASP A 35 -28.89 -49.95 24.76
N SER A 36 -28.07 -49.90 25.82
CA SER A 36 -27.04 -48.85 25.97
C SER A 36 -25.95 -48.94 24.89
N GLN A 37 -25.58 -50.15 24.46
CA GLN A 37 -24.63 -50.35 23.37
C GLN A 37 -25.21 -49.93 22.01
N GLU A 38 -26.47 -50.25 21.73
CA GLU A 38 -27.18 -49.78 20.53
C GLU A 38 -27.27 -48.24 20.51
N ASN A 39 -27.63 -47.64 21.64
CA ASN A 39 -27.68 -46.19 21.80
C ASN A 39 -26.32 -45.53 21.54
N LEU A 40 -25.23 -46.12 22.05
CA LEU A 40 -23.87 -45.64 21.79
C LEU A 40 -23.55 -45.70 20.29
N CYS A 41 -23.89 -46.80 19.62
CA CYS A 41 -23.67 -46.99 18.19
C CYS A 41 -24.41 -45.90 17.38
N LEU A 42 -25.69 -45.67 17.66
CA LEU A 42 -26.49 -44.63 17.02
C LEU A 42 -25.92 -43.22 17.25
N ALA A 43 -25.47 -42.92 18.47
CA ALA A 43 -24.84 -41.65 18.79
C ALA A 43 -23.52 -41.45 18.02
N GLN A 44 -22.71 -42.51 17.88
CA GLN A 44 -21.47 -42.47 17.10
C GLN A 44 -21.74 -42.27 15.61
N GLU A 45 -22.74 -42.96 15.04
CA GLU A 45 -23.15 -42.78 13.66
C GLU A 45 -23.65 -41.35 13.39
N ALA A 46 -24.48 -40.81 14.29
CA ALA A 46 -24.98 -39.45 14.20
C ALA A 46 -23.84 -38.42 14.27
N HIS A 47 -22.87 -38.60 15.18
CA HIS A 47 -21.71 -37.73 15.28
C HIS A 47 -20.81 -37.81 14.04
N SER A 48 -20.60 -39.01 13.48
CA SER A 48 -19.85 -39.16 12.22
C SER A 48 -20.52 -38.39 11.09
N LYS A 49 -21.84 -38.53 10.94
CA LYS A 49 -22.62 -37.77 9.93
C LYS A 49 -22.46 -36.27 10.14
N GLN A 50 -22.62 -35.77 11.37
CA GLN A 50 -22.45 -34.35 11.67
C GLN A 50 -21.04 -33.85 11.32
N ARG A 51 -20.00 -34.62 11.64
CA ARG A 51 -18.62 -34.29 11.27
C ARG A 51 -18.45 -34.23 9.76
N ASP A 52 -19.04 -35.17 9.03
CA ASP A 52 -18.92 -35.22 7.57
C ASP A 52 -19.63 -34.01 6.93
N THR A 53 -20.80 -33.60 7.44
CA THR A 53 -21.46 -32.35 6.99
C THR A 53 -20.61 -31.10 7.26
N LEU A 54 -19.91 -31.07 8.40
CA LEU A 54 -19.02 -29.96 8.74
C LEU A 54 -17.82 -29.92 7.78
N ILE A 55 -17.25 -31.07 7.44
CA ILE A 55 -16.16 -31.17 6.46
C ILE A 55 -16.62 -30.68 5.09
N GLU A 56 -17.82 -31.06 4.65
CA GLU A 56 -18.40 -30.59 3.39
C GLU A 56 -18.58 -29.06 3.37
N PHE A 57 -19.10 -28.48 4.45
CA PHE A 57 -19.22 -27.03 4.58
C PHE A 57 -17.86 -26.33 4.50
N HIS A 58 -16.85 -26.85 5.21
CA HIS A 58 -15.50 -26.27 5.17
C HIS A 58 -14.87 -26.40 3.78
N ARG A 59 -15.05 -27.53 3.09
CA ARG A 59 -14.58 -27.70 1.71
C ARG A 59 -15.25 -26.70 0.77
N ALA A 60 -16.56 -26.54 0.86
CA ALA A 60 -17.29 -25.56 0.05
C ALA A 60 -16.85 -24.11 0.34
N HIS A 61 -16.58 -23.78 1.60
CA HIS A 61 -16.08 -22.48 1.98
C HIS A 61 -14.67 -22.21 1.44
N VAL A 62 -13.76 -23.19 1.56
CA VAL A 62 -12.40 -23.10 0.99
C VAL A 62 -12.45 -22.97 -0.52
N ASP A 63 -13.30 -23.73 -1.21
CA ASP A 63 -13.48 -23.62 -2.67
C ASP A 63 -14.01 -22.24 -3.08
N THR A 64 -14.89 -21.65 -2.27
CA THR A 64 -15.43 -20.30 -2.54
C THR A 64 -14.36 -19.24 -2.35
N LEU A 65 -13.56 -19.34 -1.28
CA LEU A 65 -12.42 -18.46 -1.05
C LEU A 65 -11.38 -18.60 -2.15
N GLN A 66 -11.04 -19.84 -2.53
CA GLN A 66 -10.08 -20.10 -3.61
C GLN A 66 -10.54 -19.46 -4.93
N LYS A 67 -11.81 -19.64 -5.30
CA LYS A 67 -12.37 -19.01 -6.51
C LYS A 67 -12.35 -17.47 -6.45
N ALA A 68 -12.61 -16.89 -5.28
CA ALA A 68 -12.52 -15.44 -5.10
C ALA A 68 -11.07 -14.97 -5.26
N PHE A 69 -10.11 -15.64 -4.62
CA PHE A 69 -8.68 -15.33 -4.79
C PHE A 69 -8.21 -15.47 -6.23
N ASP A 70 -8.59 -16.55 -6.92
CA ASP A 70 -8.20 -16.77 -8.31
C ASP A 70 -8.78 -15.70 -9.25
N ARG A 71 -10.02 -15.25 -9.00
CA ARG A 71 -10.62 -14.15 -9.75
C ARG A 71 -9.90 -12.83 -9.47
N ASP A 72 -9.67 -12.50 -8.21
CA ASP A 72 -9.00 -11.24 -7.84
C ASP A 72 -7.56 -11.21 -8.38
N LEU A 73 -6.88 -12.38 -8.45
CA LEU A 73 -5.57 -12.52 -9.09
C LEU A 73 -5.65 -12.28 -10.60
N GLN A 74 -6.65 -12.84 -11.29
CA GLN A 74 -6.87 -12.63 -12.72
C GLN A 74 -7.16 -11.16 -13.04
N GLU A 75 -8.04 -10.51 -12.26
CA GLU A 75 -8.35 -9.09 -12.41
C GLU A 75 -7.08 -8.24 -12.28
N LEU A 76 -6.25 -8.52 -11.27
CA LEU A 76 -4.98 -7.80 -11.07
C LEU A 76 -3.97 -8.06 -12.20
N GLU A 77 -3.88 -9.29 -12.70
CA GLU A 77 -3.01 -9.63 -13.83
C GLU A 77 -3.44 -8.92 -15.12
N GLU A 78 -4.75 -8.84 -15.38
CA GLU A 78 -5.31 -8.12 -16.52
C GLU A 78 -5.05 -6.61 -16.40
N GLU A 79 -5.33 -6.00 -15.25
CA GLU A 79 -5.06 -4.58 -14.99
C GLU A 79 -3.58 -4.24 -15.18
N PHE A 80 -2.68 -5.09 -14.68
CA PHE A 80 -1.23 -4.89 -14.84
C PHE A 80 -0.81 -5.00 -16.31
N GLN A 81 -1.37 -5.94 -17.06
CA GLN A 81 -1.09 -6.07 -18.49
C GLN A 81 -1.60 -4.87 -19.28
N GLU A 82 -2.79 -4.37 -18.97
CA GLU A 82 -3.34 -3.15 -19.58
C GLU A 82 -2.50 -1.91 -19.27
N GLU A 83 -2.08 -1.74 -18.01
CA GLU A 83 -1.20 -0.64 -17.61
C GLU A 83 0.15 -0.71 -18.34
N MET A 84 0.76 -1.90 -18.40
CA MET A 84 2.02 -2.13 -19.11
C MET A 84 1.91 -1.78 -20.60
N LEU A 85 0.83 -2.20 -21.28
CA LEU A 85 0.59 -1.88 -22.68
C LEU A 85 0.37 -0.38 -22.91
N SER A 86 -0.38 0.26 -22.01
CA SER A 86 -0.62 1.71 -22.05
C SER A 86 0.68 2.50 -21.88
N LEU A 87 1.52 2.10 -20.93
CA LEU A 87 2.79 2.75 -20.63
C LEU A 87 3.81 2.56 -21.77
N GLU A 88 3.87 1.36 -22.37
CA GLU A 88 4.71 1.12 -23.55
C GLU A 88 4.27 1.98 -24.74
N LYS A 89 2.95 2.08 -24.97
CA LYS A 89 2.39 2.93 -26.02
C LYS A 89 2.72 4.41 -25.80
N GLN A 90 2.51 4.93 -24.60
CA GLN A 90 2.86 6.32 -24.25
C GLN A 90 4.34 6.59 -24.45
N HIS A 91 5.20 5.68 -23.99
CA HIS A 91 6.64 5.81 -24.16
C HIS A 91 7.06 5.82 -25.65
N GLU A 92 6.41 5.02 -26.49
CA GLU A 92 6.71 5.02 -27.93
C GLU A 92 6.19 6.28 -28.64
N GLU A 93 5.05 6.82 -28.20
CA GLU A 93 4.54 8.13 -28.63
C GLU A 93 5.51 9.25 -28.25
N GLU A 94 5.93 9.33 -26.99
CA GLU A 94 6.91 10.32 -26.51
C GLU A 94 8.26 10.21 -27.24
N LYS A 95 8.77 8.99 -27.46
CA LYS A 95 9.97 8.77 -28.27
C LYS A 95 9.78 9.26 -29.71
N SER A 96 8.63 9.02 -30.31
CA SER A 96 8.31 9.48 -31.65
C SER A 96 8.29 11.01 -31.72
N GLU A 97 7.66 11.67 -30.74
CA GLU A 97 7.64 13.13 -30.63
C GLU A 97 9.04 13.71 -30.47
N LEU A 98 9.87 13.13 -29.61
CA LEU A 98 11.27 13.55 -29.43
C LEU A 98 12.09 13.38 -30.72
N ARG A 99 11.88 12.26 -31.45
CA ARG A 99 12.52 12.05 -32.76
C ARG A 99 12.08 13.11 -33.77
N GLN A 100 10.79 13.45 -33.82
CA GLN A 100 10.27 14.49 -34.70
C GLN A 100 10.83 15.87 -34.35
N LEU A 101 10.93 16.21 -33.06
CA LEU A 101 11.53 17.45 -32.60
C LEU A 101 13.01 17.52 -32.97
N LEU A 102 13.75 16.41 -32.84
CA LEU A 102 15.16 16.34 -33.20
C LEU A 102 15.36 16.56 -34.70
N VAL A 103 14.55 15.93 -35.54
CA VAL A 103 14.56 16.17 -37.01
C VAL A 103 14.18 17.62 -37.31
N GLY A 104 13.15 18.16 -36.65
CA GLY A 104 12.75 19.56 -36.80
C GLY A 104 13.89 20.53 -36.45
N MET A 105 14.58 20.29 -35.34
CA MET A 105 15.73 21.09 -34.91
C MET A 105 16.89 20.99 -35.91
N GLU A 106 17.18 19.80 -36.44
CA GLU A 106 18.20 19.60 -37.45
C GLU A 106 17.90 20.38 -38.73
N THR A 107 16.65 20.31 -39.22
CA THR A 107 16.24 21.10 -40.40
C THR A 107 16.34 22.60 -40.15
N PHE A 108 15.99 23.07 -38.95
CA PHE A 108 16.11 24.47 -38.57
C PHE A 108 17.57 24.93 -38.60
N GLU A 109 18.48 24.19 -37.96
CA GLU A 109 19.90 24.55 -37.99
C GLU A 109 20.48 24.50 -39.42
N GLN A 110 20.10 23.52 -40.23
CA GLN A 110 20.48 23.49 -41.66
C GLN A 110 19.98 24.73 -42.41
N THR A 111 18.73 25.16 -42.20
CA THR A 111 18.20 26.38 -42.84
C THR A 111 18.94 27.62 -42.41
N LYS A 112 19.25 27.75 -41.12
CA LYS A 112 20.01 28.87 -40.56
C LYS A 112 21.44 28.91 -41.08
N GLU A 113 22.10 27.75 -41.18
CA GLU A 113 23.42 27.65 -41.79
C GLU A 113 23.38 28.08 -43.26
N ARG A 114 22.39 27.60 -44.02
CA ARG A 114 22.18 27.98 -45.42
C ARG A 114 21.95 29.48 -45.59
N GLU A 115 21.10 30.08 -44.76
CA GLU A 115 20.88 31.53 -44.74
C GLU A 115 22.16 32.31 -44.40
N GLY A 116 22.94 31.83 -43.43
CA GLY A 116 24.26 32.39 -43.11
C GLY A 116 25.21 32.35 -44.30
N GLN A 117 25.30 31.21 -44.98
CA GLN A 117 26.12 31.05 -46.19
C GLN A 117 25.65 31.97 -47.33
N GLU A 118 24.33 32.09 -47.55
CA GLU A 118 23.76 33.01 -48.53
C GLU A 118 24.08 34.48 -48.21
N LEU A 119 23.93 34.90 -46.96
CA LEU A 119 24.27 36.24 -46.51
C LEU A 119 25.77 36.51 -46.71
N HIS A 120 26.63 35.58 -46.34
CA HIS A 120 28.07 35.70 -46.59
C HIS A 120 28.39 35.79 -48.08
N ALA A 121 27.74 35.00 -48.94
CA ALA A 121 27.88 35.10 -50.38
C ALA A 121 27.45 36.48 -50.90
N ARG A 122 26.28 36.97 -50.49
CA ARG A 122 25.78 38.31 -50.85
C ARG A 122 26.71 39.43 -50.41
N VAL A 123 27.28 39.34 -49.20
CA VAL A 123 28.24 40.34 -48.71
C VAL A 123 29.51 40.32 -49.54
N ARG A 124 30.05 39.12 -49.84
CA ARG A 124 31.23 38.98 -50.71
C ARG A 124 30.99 39.55 -52.11
N ASP A 125 29.86 39.23 -52.73
CA ASP A 125 29.50 39.73 -54.06
C ASP A 125 29.31 41.24 -54.08
N ASN A 126 28.65 41.80 -53.05
CA ASN A 126 28.52 43.25 -52.90
C ASN A 126 29.87 43.94 -52.72
N LEU A 127 30.76 43.38 -51.90
CA LEU A 127 32.11 43.93 -51.69
C LEU A 127 32.92 43.88 -52.98
N LYS A 128 32.83 42.77 -53.73
CA LYS A 128 33.47 42.62 -55.04
C LYS A 128 32.94 43.65 -56.03
N ARG A 129 31.63 43.80 -56.14
CA ARG A 129 30.99 44.83 -56.99
C ARG A 129 31.42 46.24 -56.59
N GLN A 130 31.45 46.56 -55.30
CA GLN A 130 31.92 47.86 -54.82
C GLN A 130 33.40 48.10 -55.16
N GLY A 131 34.25 47.07 -55.02
CA GLY A 131 35.65 47.14 -55.42
C GLY A 131 35.82 47.36 -56.92
N GLU A 132 35.05 46.64 -57.75
CA GLU A 132 35.02 46.82 -59.21
C GLU A 132 34.52 48.22 -59.60
N GLU A 133 33.49 48.73 -58.92
CA GLU A 133 33.00 50.10 -59.13
C GLU A 133 34.02 51.17 -58.74
N GLN A 134 34.72 50.99 -57.61
CA GLN A 134 35.79 51.91 -57.20
C GLN A 134 36.96 51.88 -58.19
N LEU A 135 37.35 50.69 -58.64
CA LEU A 135 38.39 50.51 -59.66
C LEU A 135 37.97 51.15 -60.99
N ALA A 136 36.72 50.98 -61.41
CA ALA A 136 36.18 51.63 -62.61
C ALA A 136 36.16 53.15 -62.48
N LYS A 137 35.76 53.70 -61.33
CA LYS A 137 35.82 55.15 -61.04
C LYS A 137 37.24 55.68 -61.11
N LEU A 138 38.20 54.99 -60.50
CA LEU A 138 39.61 55.38 -60.53
C LEU A 138 40.15 55.33 -61.95
N ARG A 139 39.85 54.26 -62.70
CA ARG A 139 40.20 54.12 -64.11
C ARG A 139 39.63 55.28 -64.94
N HIS A 140 38.35 55.60 -64.79
CA HIS A 140 37.73 56.72 -65.50
C HIS A 140 38.37 58.06 -65.14
N SER A 141 38.69 58.30 -63.87
CA SER A 141 39.41 59.50 -63.41
C SER A 141 40.79 59.60 -64.04
N LEU A 142 41.56 58.50 -64.05
CA LEU A 142 42.89 58.47 -64.66
C LEU A 142 42.82 58.65 -66.18
N THR A 143 41.86 58.02 -66.85
CA THR A 143 41.63 58.23 -68.30
C THR A 143 41.27 59.69 -68.58
N SER A 144 40.39 60.30 -67.79
CA SER A 144 40.05 61.72 -67.94
C SER A 144 41.27 62.64 -67.69
N GLN A 145 42.13 62.33 -66.72
CA GLN A 145 43.37 63.06 -66.50
C GLN A 145 44.31 62.89 -67.70
N ILE A 146 44.48 61.67 -68.22
CA ILE A 146 45.26 61.40 -69.43
C ILE A 146 44.71 62.20 -70.61
N ASP A 147 43.39 62.16 -70.84
CA ASP A 147 42.74 62.90 -71.92
C ASP A 147 42.95 64.41 -71.78
N SER A 148 42.88 64.95 -70.56
CA SER A 148 43.15 66.37 -70.30
C SER A 148 44.61 66.74 -70.57
N LEU A 149 45.57 65.88 -70.22
CA LEU A 149 46.98 66.10 -70.50
C LEU A 149 47.27 65.99 -72.00
N VAL A 150 46.62 65.05 -72.69
CA VAL A 150 46.68 64.91 -74.15
C VAL A 150 46.08 66.15 -74.82
N GLN A 151 44.97 66.66 -74.30
CA GLN A 151 44.35 67.90 -74.78
C GLN A 151 45.28 69.09 -74.53
N GLN A 152 45.89 69.23 -73.35
CA GLN A 152 46.88 70.27 -73.07
C GLN A 152 48.08 70.19 -74.02
N LEU A 153 48.60 69.00 -74.31
CA LEU A 153 49.68 68.79 -75.28
C LEU A 153 49.25 69.14 -76.71
N ASN A 154 48.02 68.80 -77.09
CA ASN A 154 47.47 69.17 -78.40
C ASN A 154 47.22 70.68 -78.48
N ASP A 155 46.76 71.32 -77.40
CA ASP A 155 46.54 72.76 -77.32
C ASP A 155 47.88 73.52 -77.33
N GLU A 156 48.92 73.04 -76.65
CA GLU A 156 50.30 73.58 -76.77
C GLU A 156 50.85 73.41 -78.19
N LYS A 157 50.62 72.25 -78.83
CA LYS A 157 50.98 72.04 -80.24
C LYS A 157 50.19 72.92 -81.20
N MET A 158 48.90 73.15 -80.93
CA MET A 158 48.04 74.05 -81.72
C MET A 158 48.43 75.51 -81.49
N PHE A 159 48.76 75.91 -80.26
CA PHE A 159 49.29 77.24 -79.93
C PHE A 159 50.62 77.51 -80.66
N GLY A 160 51.51 76.51 -80.74
CA GLY A 160 52.73 76.59 -81.56
C GLY A 160 52.49 76.56 -83.09
N PHE A 161 51.31 76.13 -83.55
CA PHE A 161 50.92 76.18 -84.97
C PHE A 161 50.16 77.47 -85.33
N THR A 162 49.52 78.13 -84.36
CA THR A 162 48.66 79.31 -84.57
C THR A 162 49.32 80.66 -84.27
N GLU A 163 50.58 80.69 -83.82
CA GLU A 163 51.31 81.97 -83.64
C GLU A 163 51.94 82.51 -84.95
N ASN A 164 51.82 81.77 -86.07
CA ASN A 164 52.50 82.10 -87.34
C ASN A 164 51.60 82.33 -88.56
N ASN A 165 50.29 82.46 -88.42
CA ASN A 165 49.42 82.97 -89.50
C ASN A 165 48.14 83.55 -88.90
N ASP A 166 48.13 84.86 -88.66
CA ASP A 166 47.39 85.77 -89.52
C ASP A 166 47.32 87.16 -88.87
N THR A 167 48.07 88.05 -89.52
CA THR A 167 47.95 89.49 -89.39
C THR A 167 46.65 89.94 -90.05
N GLN A 168 45.98 90.90 -89.39
CA GLN A 168 45.05 91.88 -89.95
C GLN A 168 43.81 91.34 -90.70
N ASN A 169 42.62 91.72 -90.26
CA ASN A 169 41.99 92.94 -90.78
C ASN A 169 40.72 93.31 -90.01
N SER A 170 40.49 94.62 -89.97
CA SER A 170 39.39 95.35 -89.35
C SER A 170 38.04 95.15 -90.04
N ALA A 171 36.95 95.28 -89.27
CA ALA A 171 35.69 95.97 -89.63
C ALA A 171 34.71 95.73 -88.46
N SER A 172 34.46 96.70 -87.58
CA SER A 172 33.61 97.88 -87.80
C SER A 172 32.21 97.52 -88.31
N GLY A 173 31.21 97.88 -87.51
CA GLY A 173 29.83 97.99 -87.97
C GLY A 173 28.84 97.06 -87.27
N PHE A 174 27.99 97.69 -86.45
CA PHE A 174 26.57 97.35 -86.33
C PHE A 174 26.20 96.10 -85.53
N SER A 175 25.65 96.29 -84.30
CA SER A 175 24.52 95.53 -83.75
C SER A 175 24.29 95.87 -82.26
N THR A 176 23.64 96.99 -81.97
CA THR A 176 23.13 97.33 -80.60
C THR A 176 21.91 96.48 -80.17
N SER A 177 21.55 95.44 -80.93
CA SER A 177 20.52 94.45 -80.58
C SER A 177 21.11 93.07 -80.20
N GLY A 178 22.31 92.72 -80.68
CA GLY A 178 22.93 91.40 -80.46
C GLY A 178 23.62 91.23 -79.10
N ALA A 179 24.12 92.32 -78.50
CA ALA A 179 24.75 92.27 -77.17
C ALA A 179 23.73 92.00 -76.05
N VAL A 180 22.52 92.55 -76.18
CA VAL A 180 21.40 92.30 -75.25
C VAL A 180 20.90 90.86 -75.40
N GLY A 181 20.76 90.36 -76.64
CA GLY A 181 20.39 88.97 -76.91
C GLY A 181 21.41 87.95 -76.39
N LYS A 182 22.73 88.21 -76.53
CA LYS A 182 23.78 87.34 -75.97
C LYS A 182 23.84 87.36 -74.44
N ALA A 183 23.65 88.52 -73.81
CA ALA A 183 23.59 88.63 -72.35
C ALA A 183 22.34 87.95 -71.78
N LEU A 184 21.19 88.08 -72.44
CA LEU A 184 19.96 87.38 -72.09
C LEU A 184 20.10 85.87 -72.31
N ALA A 185 20.67 85.41 -73.42
CA ALA A 185 20.91 83.99 -73.68
C ALA A 185 21.89 83.35 -72.68
N ALA A 186 22.95 84.06 -72.27
CA ALA A 186 23.87 83.59 -71.24
C ALA A 186 23.19 83.49 -69.86
N LYS A 187 22.30 84.45 -69.55
CA LYS A 187 21.46 84.41 -68.33
C LYS A 187 20.47 83.25 -68.38
N ASP A 188 19.82 83.01 -69.52
CA ASP A 188 18.90 81.88 -69.73
C ASP A 188 19.62 80.53 -69.65
N GLN A 189 20.84 80.41 -70.18
CA GLN A 189 21.65 79.19 -70.05
C GLN A 189 22.09 78.92 -68.60
N SER A 190 22.44 79.96 -67.85
CA SER A 190 22.74 79.84 -66.41
C SER A 190 21.49 79.46 -65.60
N LEU A 191 20.34 80.07 -65.89
CA LEU A 191 19.07 79.73 -65.25
C LEU A 191 18.65 78.29 -65.61
N THR A 192 18.80 77.88 -66.86
CA THR A 192 18.52 76.51 -67.31
C THR A 192 19.40 75.50 -66.57
N SER A 193 20.71 75.76 -66.46
CA SER A 193 21.62 74.90 -65.70
C SER A 193 21.26 74.83 -64.20
N GLN A 194 20.81 75.95 -63.62
CA GLN A 194 20.32 75.97 -62.24
C GLN A 194 19.02 75.18 -62.08
N ILE A 195 18.08 75.32 -63.02
CA ILE A 195 16.82 74.56 -63.06
C ILE A 195 17.12 73.06 -63.16
N GLU A 196 18.00 72.64 -64.07
CA GLU A 196 18.42 71.24 -64.19
C GLU A 196 19.02 70.70 -62.89
N SER A 197 19.88 71.49 -62.22
CA SER A 197 20.46 71.08 -60.93
C SER A 197 19.40 70.92 -59.83
N LYS A 198 18.37 71.78 -59.83
CA LYS A 198 17.23 71.72 -58.90
C LYS A 198 16.32 70.54 -59.23
N VAL A 199 16.04 70.28 -60.51
CA VAL A 199 15.26 69.13 -60.98
C VAL A 199 15.93 67.82 -60.57
N ARG A 200 17.25 67.70 -60.74
CA ARG A 200 18.01 66.51 -60.28
C ARG A 200 17.92 66.33 -58.76
N LYS A 201 18.01 67.42 -57.99
CA LYS A 201 17.83 67.37 -56.53
C LYS A 201 16.41 66.93 -56.15
N ILE A 202 15.39 67.47 -56.82
CA ILE A 202 14.00 67.07 -56.60
C ILE A 202 13.80 65.59 -56.90
N ASP A 203 14.36 65.06 -57.99
CA ASP A 203 14.26 63.64 -58.33
C ASP A 203 14.98 62.76 -57.29
N GLN A 204 16.18 63.16 -56.84
CA GLN A 204 16.88 62.46 -55.76
C GLN A 204 16.05 62.40 -54.46
N GLU A 205 15.46 63.52 -54.03
CA GLU A 205 14.60 63.55 -52.85
C GLU A 205 13.30 62.76 -53.06
N LEU A 206 12.74 62.75 -54.26
CA LEU A 206 11.57 61.95 -54.60
C LEU A 206 11.88 60.44 -54.52
N GLN A 207 13.03 59.99 -55.02
CA GLN A 207 13.45 58.59 -54.91
C GLN A 207 13.69 58.22 -53.45
N ARG A 208 14.40 59.04 -52.67
CA ARG A 208 14.58 58.83 -51.22
C ARG A 208 13.24 58.72 -50.50
N TRP A 209 12.29 59.60 -50.82
CA TRP A 209 10.96 59.55 -50.24
C TRP A 209 10.19 58.29 -50.63
N LYS A 210 10.30 57.82 -51.89
CA LYS A 210 9.71 56.54 -52.34
C LYS A 210 10.32 55.35 -51.59
N GLU A 211 11.64 55.31 -51.45
CA GLU A 211 12.35 54.28 -50.68
C GLU A 211 11.90 54.25 -49.21
N TRP A 212 11.83 55.42 -48.57
CA TRP A 212 11.36 55.55 -47.19
C TRP A 212 9.90 55.15 -47.03
N ARG A 213 9.04 55.48 -48.00
CA ARG A 213 7.64 55.04 -48.02
C ARG A 213 7.56 53.51 -48.08
N VAL A 214 8.31 52.87 -48.97
CA VAL A 214 8.34 51.40 -49.06
C VAL A 214 8.80 50.81 -47.74
N LYS A 215 9.93 51.29 -47.18
CA LYS A 215 10.44 50.82 -45.87
C LYS A 215 9.42 50.98 -44.76
N MET A 216 8.71 52.10 -44.70
CA MET A 216 7.67 52.34 -43.69
C MET A 216 6.52 51.33 -43.84
N THR A 217 6.09 51.05 -45.08
CA THR A 217 5.01 50.08 -45.32
C THR A 217 5.42 48.64 -45.04
N THR A 218 6.64 48.22 -45.41
CA THR A 218 7.12 46.85 -45.14
C THR A 218 7.39 46.66 -43.66
N SER A 219 8.07 47.62 -43.01
CA SER A 219 8.30 47.60 -41.56
C SER A 219 6.98 47.58 -40.79
N GLY A 220 6.00 48.41 -41.18
CA GLY A 220 4.67 48.41 -40.56
C GLY A 220 3.97 47.05 -40.65
N LYS A 221 4.02 46.39 -41.82
CA LYS A 221 3.48 45.04 -42.01
C LYS A 221 4.20 44.01 -41.15
N GLU A 222 5.53 43.97 -41.18
CA GLU A 222 6.32 43.04 -40.39
C GLU A 222 6.10 43.21 -38.88
N HIS A 223 5.99 44.45 -38.39
CA HIS A 223 5.67 44.72 -36.99
C HIS A 223 4.26 44.24 -36.63
N SER A 224 3.28 44.45 -37.51
CA SER A 224 1.92 43.95 -37.31
C SER A 224 1.89 42.41 -37.25
N GLU A 225 2.57 41.73 -38.18
CA GLU A 225 2.64 40.28 -38.24
C GLU A 225 3.36 39.69 -37.02
N ARG A 226 4.52 40.25 -36.63
CA ARG A 226 5.22 39.84 -35.40
C ARG A 226 4.35 40.03 -34.16
N ASN A 227 3.68 41.18 -34.04
CA ASN A 227 2.79 41.43 -32.90
C ASN A 227 1.61 40.46 -32.88
N GLN A 228 1.08 40.08 -34.05
CA GLN A 228 0.01 39.09 -34.15
C GLN A 228 0.49 37.69 -33.74
N SER A 229 1.68 37.27 -34.15
CA SER A 229 2.28 35.99 -33.70
C SER A 229 2.47 35.97 -32.18
N LEU A 230 3.09 37.01 -31.62
CA LEU A 230 3.29 37.13 -30.17
C LEU A 230 1.97 37.14 -29.40
N PHE A 231 0.92 37.77 -29.95
CA PHE A 231 -0.40 37.75 -29.35
C PHE A 231 -1.01 36.34 -29.34
N ASN A 232 -0.86 35.59 -30.45
CA ASN A 232 -1.34 34.22 -30.55
C ASN A 232 -0.59 33.29 -29.59
N GLU A 233 0.73 33.40 -29.51
CA GLU A 233 1.57 32.65 -28.56
C GLU A 233 1.19 32.97 -27.11
N LYS A 234 1.02 34.26 -26.77
CA LYS A 234 0.56 34.68 -25.45
C LYS A 234 -0.82 34.10 -25.11
N ARG A 235 -1.73 34.06 -26.08
CA ARG A 235 -3.05 33.46 -25.91
C ARG A 235 -2.96 31.96 -25.66
N ALA A 236 -2.19 31.24 -26.47
CA ALA A 236 -1.96 29.81 -26.31
C ALA A 236 -1.35 29.48 -24.93
N LEU A 237 -0.34 30.23 -24.50
CA LEU A 237 0.28 30.08 -23.18
C LEU A 237 -0.72 30.38 -22.05
N SER A 238 -1.56 31.40 -22.21
CA SER A 238 -2.60 31.72 -21.23
C SER A 238 -3.66 30.61 -21.14
N ASP A 239 -4.01 29.97 -22.26
CA ASP A 239 -4.94 28.85 -22.30
C ASP A 239 -4.34 27.60 -21.64
N GLN A 240 -3.06 27.29 -21.92
CA GLN A 240 -2.31 26.23 -21.24
C GLN A 240 -2.23 26.49 -19.74
N TYR A 241 -1.95 27.72 -19.32
CA TYR A 241 -1.94 28.11 -17.90
C TYR A 241 -3.32 27.90 -17.24
N ARG A 242 -4.41 28.28 -17.90
CA ARG A 242 -5.76 28.06 -17.36
C ARG A 242 -6.09 26.57 -17.22
N LYS A 243 -5.72 25.75 -18.21
CA LYS A 243 -5.87 24.28 -18.15
C LYS A 243 -5.08 23.69 -16.98
N LEU A 244 -3.80 24.04 -16.88
CA LEU A 244 -2.93 23.57 -15.80
C LEU A 244 -3.44 24.00 -14.43
N LYS A 245 -3.87 25.25 -14.27
CA LYS A 245 -4.46 25.76 -13.03
C LYS A 245 -5.73 25.01 -12.66
N SER A 246 -6.58 24.70 -13.63
CA SER A 246 -7.79 23.88 -13.40
C SER A 246 -7.42 22.47 -12.95
N HIS A 247 -6.45 21.82 -13.60
CA HIS A 247 -5.99 20.49 -13.23
C HIS A 247 -5.38 20.47 -11.83
N MET A 248 -4.49 21.42 -11.51
CA MET A 248 -3.90 21.56 -10.18
C MET A 248 -4.96 21.78 -9.09
N ASN A 249 -6.01 22.56 -9.38
CA ASN A 249 -7.10 22.76 -8.43
C ASN A 249 -7.95 21.50 -8.23
N LYS A 250 -8.23 20.74 -9.31
CA LYS A 250 -8.93 19.46 -9.21
C LYS A 250 -8.15 18.45 -8.39
N PHE A 251 -6.86 18.28 -8.69
CA PHE A 251 -5.99 17.40 -7.92
C PHE A 251 -5.96 17.79 -6.43
N ARG A 252 -5.83 19.08 -6.11
CA ARG A 252 -5.88 19.54 -4.71
C ARG A 252 -7.21 19.22 -4.03
N GLN A 253 -8.32 19.34 -4.75
CA GLN A 253 -9.64 19.00 -4.22
C GLN A 253 -9.77 17.49 -3.96
N GLU A 254 -9.36 16.66 -4.91
CA GLU A 254 -9.36 15.19 -4.76
C GLU A 254 -8.52 14.74 -3.58
N GLN A 255 -7.32 15.31 -3.39
CA GLN A 255 -6.47 15.01 -2.24
C GLN A 255 -7.10 15.48 -0.93
N TYR A 256 -7.76 16.64 -0.93
CA TYR A 256 -8.48 17.14 0.25
C TYR A 256 -9.64 16.21 0.63
N ASP A 257 -10.43 15.77 -0.35
CA ASP A 257 -11.56 14.87 -0.14
C ASP A 257 -11.10 13.49 0.35
N ALA A 258 -10.02 12.95 -0.22
CA ALA A 258 -9.40 11.70 0.23
C ALA A 258 -8.91 11.79 1.69
N LEU A 259 -8.26 12.91 2.06
CA LEU A 259 -7.81 13.15 3.44
C LEU A 259 -9.01 13.25 4.40
N GLN A 260 -10.11 13.89 3.99
CA GLN A 260 -11.32 13.95 4.82
C GLN A 260 -11.91 12.56 5.05
N VAL A 261 -11.96 11.71 4.02
CA VAL A 261 -12.45 10.32 4.16
C VAL A 261 -11.55 9.56 5.13
N LEU A 262 -10.23 9.62 4.94
CA LEU A 262 -9.27 8.96 5.84
C LEU A 262 -9.44 9.42 7.29
N ASN A 263 -9.59 10.74 7.51
CA ASN A 263 -9.78 11.29 8.84
C ASN A 263 -11.07 10.79 9.50
N LYS A 264 -12.18 10.73 8.74
CA LYS A 264 -13.44 10.15 9.22
C LYS A 264 -13.32 8.67 9.57
N VAL A 265 -12.66 7.89 8.72
CA VAL A 265 -12.44 6.45 8.96
C VAL A 265 -11.59 6.26 10.22
N ALA A 266 -10.47 6.99 10.34
CA ALA A 266 -9.62 6.95 11.52
C ALA A 266 -10.37 7.35 12.80
N ALA A 267 -11.19 8.40 12.75
CA ALA A 267 -12.02 8.81 13.89
C ALA A 267 -13.02 7.72 14.30
N SER A 268 -13.72 7.12 13.33
CA SER A 268 -14.66 6.02 13.61
C SER A 268 -13.98 4.77 14.16
N PHE A 269 -12.73 4.52 13.78
CA PHE A 269 -11.95 3.40 14.28
C PHE A 269 -11.48 3.66 15.73
N LEU A 270 -11.03 4.89 16.02
CA LEU A 270 -10.69 5.30 17.37
C LEU A 270 -11.91 5.20 18.31
N GLU A 271 -13.09 5.65 17.88
CA GLU A 271 -14.33 5.53 18.65
C GLU A 271 -14.70 4.06 18.94
N ARG A 272 -14.49 3.16 17.97
CA ARG A 272 -14.69 1.71 18.20
C ARG A 272 -13.70 1.12 19.19
N LEU A 273 -12.41 1.50 19.10
CA LEU A 273 -11.39 1.04 20.03
C LEU A 273 -11.66 1.56 21.45
N ASP A 274 -12.06 2.82 21.58
CA ASP A 274 -12.42 3.42 22.87
C ASP A 274 -13.61 2.67 23.49
N GLY A 275 -14.63 2.35 22.69
CA GLY A 275 -15.75 1.51 23.15
C GLY A 275 -15.34 0.08 23.51
N GLN A 276 -14.34 -0.52 22.85
CA GLN A 276 -13.79 -1.82 23.26
C GLN A 276 -13.02 -1.73 24.57
N VAL A 277 -12.25 -0.66 24.78
CA VAL A 277 -11.54 -0.42 26.04
C VAL A 277 -12.52 -0.18 27.17
N GLU A 278 -13.58 0.62 26.97
CA GLU A 278 -14.63 0.81 27.99
C GLU A 278 -15.37 -0.51 28.32
N ASN A 279 -15.62 -1.36 27.32
CA ASN A 279 -16.20 -2.68 27.53
C ASN A 279 -15.24 -3.62 28.27
N GLU A 280 -13.96 -3.62 27.93
CA GLU A 280 -12.92 -4.39 28.62
C GLU A 280 -12.66 -3.87 30.05
N GLU A 281 -12.78 -2.56 30.29
CA GLU A 281 -12.71 -1.97 31.63
C GLU A 281 -13.94 -2.33 32.48
N ASN A 282 -15.13 -2.39 31.89
CA ASN A 282 -16.33 -2.91 32.56
C ASN A 282 -16.26 -4.44 32.78
N GLU A 283 -15.67 -5.20 31.87
CA GLU A 283 -15.42 -6.64 32.05
C GLU A 283 -14.29 -6.94 33.06
N LYS A 284 -13.34 -6.02 33.28
CA LYS A 284 -12.34 -6.11 34.37
C LYS A 284 -12.94 -6.01 35.78
N GLY A 285 -14.23 -5.71 35.93
CA GLY A 285 -14.99 -5.99 37.15
C GLY A 285 -15.11 -7.49 37.47
N SER A 286 -14.74 -8.37 36.53
CA SER A 286 -14.72 -9.82 36.69
C SER A 286 -13.30 -10.38 36.79
N GLU A 287 -12.64 -10.22 37.94
CA GLU A 287 -11.58 -11.16 38.37
C GLU A 287 -12.14 -12.55 38.74
N GLU A 288 -13.41 -12.81 38.43
CA GLU A 288 -14.13 -14.03 38.78
C GLU A 288 -13.83 -15.26 37.93
N PRO A 289 -13.60 -15.23 36.59
CA PRO A 289 -13.51 -16.47 35.82
C PRO A 289 -12.24 -17.26 36.14
N LEU A 290 -11.08 -16.59 36.25
CA LEU A 290 -9.82 -17.25 36.60
C LEU A 290 -9.76 -17.60 38.10
N SER A 291 -10.25 -16.72 38.99
CA SER A 291 -10.26 -17.03 40.43
C SER A 291 -11.28 -18.13 40.79
N ALA A 292 -12.40 -18.24 40.06
CA ALA A 292 -13.36 -19.33 40.21
C ALA A 292 -12.80 -20.65 39.66
N PHE A 293 -12.06 -20.61 38.55
CA PHE A 293 -11.36 -21.77 38.03
C PHE A 293 -10.37 -22.34 39.06
N TRP A 294 -9.49 -21.51 39.62
CA TRP A 294 -8.51 -21.95 40.63
C TRP A 294 -9.17 -22.46 41.91
N ARG A 295 -10.29 -21.85 42.34
CA ARG A 295 -11.07 -22.36 43.49
C ARG A 295 -11.66 -23.75 43.21
N ARG A 296 -12.26 -23.97 42.04
CA ARG A 296 -12.81 -25.27 41.64
C ARG A 296 -11.72 -26.33 41.51
N TYR A 297 -10.59 -25.97 40.89
CA TYR A 297 -9.44 -26.86 40.75
C TYR A 297 -8.89 -27.30 42.11
N ASN A 298 -8.63 -26.34 43.01
CA ASN A 298 -8.10 -26.64 44.34
C ASN A 298 -9.07 -27.47 45.19
N HIS A 299 -10.38 -27.22 45.07
CA HIS A 299 -11.39 -28.03 45.75
C HIS A 299 -11.37 -29.49 45.30
N SER A 300 -11.37 -29.73 43.98
CA SER A 300 -11.31 -31.09 43.42
C SER A 300 -10.02 -31.84 43.80
N LEU A 301 -8.90 -31.11 43.91
CA LEU A 301 -7.62 -31.68 44.31
C LEU A 301 -7.64 -32.10 45.78
N LEU A 302 -8.22 -31.28 46.67
CA LEU A 302 -8.36 -31.60 48.09
C LEU A 302 -9.27 -32.80 48.31
N GLU A 303 -10.40 -32.89 47.59
CA GLU A 303 -11.29 -34.05 47.65
C GLU A 303 -10.57 -35.33 47.21
N LYS A 304 -9.78 -35.26 46.13
CA LYS A 304 -8.99 -36.40 45.66
C LYS A 304 -7.99 -36.88 46.73
N ILE A 305 -7.30 -35.96 47.40
CA ILE A 305 -6.35 -36.31 48.47
C ILE A 305 -7.08 -36.96 49.64
N ALA A 306 -8.20 -36.39 50.09
CA ALA A 306 -8.98 -36.94 51.20
C ALA A 306 -9.53 -38.36 50.89
N LEU A 307 -9.96 -38.60 49.65
CA LEU A 307 -10.41 -39.93 49.22
C LEU A 307 -9.27 -40.95 49.20
N LEU A 308 -8.07 -40.56 48.78
CA LEU A 308 -6.89 -41.43 48.80
C LEU A 308 -6.49 -41.81 50.22
N GLU A 309 -6.44 -40.85 51.14
CA GLU A 309 -6.15 -41.12 52.56
C GLU A 309 -7.19 -42.05 53.18
N ARG A 310 -8.49 -41.86 52.86
CA ARG A 310 -9.54 -42.74 53.37
C ARG A 310 -9.44 -44.16 52.81
N ARG A 311 -9.10 -44.31 51.52
CA ARG A 311 -8.83 -45.62 50.91
C ARG A 311 -7.68 -46.32 51.63
N ASP A 312 -6.57 -45.63 51.83
CA ASP A 312 -5.38 -46.21 52.46
C ASP A 312 -5.67 -46.66 53.90
N ALA A 313 -6.44 -45.86 54.66
CA ALA A 313 -6.91 -46.24 55.99
C ALA A 313 -7.81 -47.50 55.97
N LEU A 314 -8.72 -47.61 55.00
CA LEU A 314 -9.58 -48.79 54.84
C LEU A 314 -8.78 -50.03 54.43
N ASP A 315 -7.73 -49.87 53.61
CA ASP A 315 -6.84 -50.96 53.24
C ASP A 315 -6.03 -51.46 54.45
N GLU A 316 -5.59 -50.56 55.33
CA GLU A 316 -4.94 -50.94 56.59
C GLU A 316 -5.89 -51.66 57.55
N GLU A 317 -7.13 -51.17 57.70
CA GLU A 317 -8.17 -51.84 58.49
C GLU A 317 -8.48 -53.23 57.93
N ASN A 318 -8.64 -53.37 56.61
CA ASN A 318 -8.88 -54.65 55.95
C ASN A 318 -7.70 -55.62 56.16
N ARG A 319 -6.46 -55.16 56.03
CA ARG A 319 -5.28 -55.99 56.34
C ARG A 319 -5.26 -56.41 57.81
N ALA A 320 -5.60 -55.51 58.72
CA ALA A 320 -5.68 -55.82 60.14
C ALA A 320 -6.79 -56.84 60.45
N LEU A 321 -7.95 -56.73 59.82
CA LEU A 321 -9.05 -57.69 59.92
C LEU A 321 -8.68 -59.06 59.33
N GLN A 322 -8.00 -59.08 58.19
CA GLN A 322 -7.48 -60.33 57.62
C GLN A 322 -6.47 -60.99 58.55
N ALA A 323 -5.57 -60.21 59.17
CA ALA A 323 -4.60 -60.73 60.13
C ALA A 323 -5.25 -61.27 61.41
N THR A 324 -6.26 -60.58 61.96
CA THR A 324 -7.00 -61.10 63.13
C THR A 324 -7.79 -62.35 62.77
N LEU A 325 -8.46 -62.38 61.62
CA LEU A 325 -9.21 -63.54 61.16
C LEU A 325 -8.28 -64.74 60.90
N GLN A 326 -7.09 -64.52 60.34
CA GLN A 326 -6.06 -65.54 60.22
C GLN A 326 -5.64 -66.06 61.60
N GLN A 327 -5.40 -65.18 62.58
CA GLN A 327 -5.08 -65.58 63.94
C GLN A 327 -6.22 -66.41 64.59
N TYR A 328 -7.48 -66.07 64.33
CA TYR A 328 -8.62 -66.88 64.78
C TYR A 328 -8.67 -68.25 64.12
N LEU A 329 -8.43 -68.33 62.81
CA LEU A 329 -8.37 -69.61 62.07
C LEU A 329 -7.22 -70.49 62.56
N ASP A 330 -6.06 -69.91 62.82
CA ASP A 330 -4.91 -70.61 63.41
C ASP A 330 -5.23 -71.10 64.84
N GLY A 331 -6.02 -70.34 65.61
CA GLY A 331 -6.46 -70.75 66.95
C GLY A 331 -7.48 -71.90 66.97
N VAL A 332 -8.24 -72.10 65.89
CA VAL A 332 -9.32 -73.11 65.80
C VAL A 332 -8.90 -74.33 64.96
N SER A 333 -8.00 -74.18 64.00
CA SER A 333 -7.50 -75.26 63.14
C SER A 333 -6.14 -75.77 63.62
N ILE A 334 -5.92 -77.09 63.58
CA ILE A 334 -4.64 -77.70 63.93
C ILE A 334 -3.83 -77.87 62.63
N SER A 335 -3.03 -76.86 62.29
CA SER A 335 -2.11 -76.85 61.15
C SER A 335 -0.65 -77.07 61.62
N ASP A 336 0.25 -77.53 60.74
CA ASP A 336 1.66 -77.78 61.08
C ASP A 336 2.39 -76.47 61.50
N GLU A 337 2.00 -75.32 60.94
CA GLU A 337 2.47 -73.98 61.34
C GLU A 337 2.13 -73.66 62.81
N THR A 338 0.88 -73.94 63.21
CA THR A 338 0.36 -73.74 64.59
C THR A 338 0.99 -74.65 65.64
N LEU A 339 1.61 -75.76 65.24
CA LEU A 339 2.36 -76.64 66.12
C LEU A 339 3.82 -76.20 66.30
N ARG A 340 4.37 -75.43 65.35
CA ARG A 340 5.74 -74.90 65.38
C ARG A 340 5.84 -73.58 66.15
N GLY A 341 4.78 -72.77 66.17
CA GLY A 341 4.69 -71.52 66.93
C GLY A 341 4.34 -71.73 68.40
N ALA A 342 4.50 -70.68 69.23
CA ALA A 342 4.08 -70.71 70.63
C ALA A 342 2.54 -70.84 70.70
N ASN A 343 2.07 -72.00 71.14
CA ASN A 343 0.67 -72.39 71.10
C ASN A 343 0.20 -72.95 72.47
N PRO A 344 -1.08 -72.75 72.84
CA PRO A 344 -1.62 -73.29 74.09
C PRO A 344 -1.81 -74.81 74.08
N LEU A 345 -1.64 -75.48 72.92
CA LEU A 345 -1.87 -76.91 72.72
C LEU A 345 -0.69 -77.79 73.19
N LEU A 346 0.54 -77.26 73.22
CA LEU A 346 1.76 -77.99 73.63
C LEU A 346 2.64 -77.10 74.52
N VAL A 347 2.41 -77.16 75.83
CA VAL A 347 3.19 -76.38 76.81
C VAL A 347 4.38 -77.21 77.30
N VAL A 348 5.59 -76.90 76.81
CA VAL A 348 6.80 -77.67 77.16
C VAL A 348 7.44 -77.18 78.48
N GLN A 349 7.10 -76.00 79.02
CA GLN A 349 7.47 -75.52 80.37
C GLN A 349 6.47 -74.47 80.93
N PRO A 350 6.13 -74.45 82.23
CA PRO A 350 5.09 -73.56 82.80
C PRO A 350 5.54 -72.09 82.97
N LYS A 351 6.55 -71.62 82.23
CA LYS A 351 7.12 -70.28 82.40
C LYS A 351 6.74 -69.27 81.31
N ALA A 352 5.83 -69.64 80.41
CA ALA A 352 5.42 -68.80 79.27
C ALA A 352 3.91 -68.47 79.24
N MET A 353 3.23 -68.47 80.38
CA MET A 353 1.89 -67.86 80.52
C MET A 353 2.00 -66.48 81.16
N THR A 354 2.69 -65.57 80.50
CA THR A 354 2.34 -64.14 80.58
C THR A 354 1.55 -63.86 79.30
N PRO A 355 0.28 -63.41 79.36
CA PRO A 355 -0.37 -62.91 78.15
C PRO A 355 0.54 -61.82 77.57
N PRO A 356 0.73 -61.74 76.24
CA PRO A 356 1.38 -60.57 75.68
C PRO A 356 0.59 -59.37 76.18
N ARG A 357 1.23 -58.50 76.96
CA ARG A 357 0.67 -57.21 77.34
C ARG A 357 0.38 -56.52 76.01
N SER A 358 -0.90 -56.44 75.64
CA SER A 358 -1.35 -55.61 74.53
C SER A 358 -0.95 -54.19 74.88
N THR A 359 0.17 -53.72 74.35
CA THR A 359 0.59 -52.32 74.44
C THR A 359 -0.12 -51.47 73.39
N LYS A 360 -1.12 -52.03 72.69
CA LYS A 360 -2.05 -51.25 71.89
C LYS A 360 -3.38 -51.16 72.64
N PRO A 361 -3.82 -49.95 73.07
CA PRO A 361 -5.17 -49.77 73.58
C PRO A 361 -6.18 -50.14 72.49
N SER A 362 -7.35 -50.63 72.90
CA SER A 362 -8.48 -50.83 72.00
C SER A 362 -8.77 -49.51 71.26
N PRO A 363 -9.07 -49.53 69.94
CA PRO A 363 -9.50 -48.34 69.21
C PRO A 363 -10.74 -47.66 69.83
N TRP A 364 -11.48 -48.38 70.67
CA TRP A 364 -12.66 -47.89 71.38
C TRP A 364 -12.37 -47.35 72.79
N SER A 365 -11.10 -47.34 73.23
CA SER A 365 -10.71 -46.87 74.57
C SER A 365 -9.86 -45.59 74.57
N GLN A 366 -9.83 -44.84 73.46
CA GLN A 366 -9.14 -43.54 73.36
C GLN A 366 -10.08 -42.34 73.40
N ASN A 367 -11.33 -42.50 73.83
CA ASN A 367 -12.10 -41.34 74.23
C ASN A 367 -11.63 -40.94 75.64
N PRO A 368 -11.17 -39.69 75.86
CA PRO A 368 -11.01 -39.18 77.21
C PRO A 368 -12.35 -39.33 77.95
N PRO A 369 -12.36 -39.47 79.29
CA PRO A 369 -13.62 -39.49 80.03
C PRO A 369 -14.40 -38.23 79.63
N ILE A 370 -15.64 -38.42 79.17
CA ILE A 370 -16.53 -37.30 78.85
C ILE A 370 -16.72 -36.51 80.14
N VAL A 371 -16.03 -35.37 80.23
CA VAL A 371 -16.33 -34.36 81.24
C VAL A 371 -17.60 -33.67 80.74
N ILE A 372 -18.73 -34.08 81.28
CA ILE A 372 -19.98 -33.33 81.12
C ILE A 372 -19.83 -32.08 82.00
N GLU A 373 -19.44 -30.95 81.42
CA GLU A 373 -19.70 -29.66 82.06
C GLU A 373 -21.23 -29.51 82.19
N GLY A 374 -21.70 -29.35 83.42
CA GLY A 374 -23.11 -29.36 83.80
C GLY A 374 -23.93 -28.16 83.32
N ASN A 375 -23.69 -27.64 82.12
CA ASN A 375 -24.36 -26.44 81.59
C ASN A 375 -25.07 -26.59 80.25
N HIS A 376 -25.13 -27.77 79.63
CA HIS A 376 -25.89 -27.96 78.37
C HIS A 376 -27.03 -28.99 78.43
N MET A 377 -27.45 -29.37 79.64
CA MET A 377 -28.52 -30.36 79.82
C MET A 377 -29.93 -29.76 79.93
N LEU A 378 -30.20 -28.63 79.26
CA LEU A 378 -31.55 -28.09 79.10
C LEU A 378 -31.72 -27.55 77.68
N GLN A 379 -32.38 -28.36 76.84
CA GLN A 379 -33.15 -28.03 75.61
C GLN A 379 -32.84 -28.95 74.42
N THR A 380 -32.95 -30.27 74.61
CA THR A 380 -33.31 -31.17 73.51
C THR A 380 -34.82 -31.46 73.56
N GLY A 381 -35.61 -30.42 73.27
CA GLY A 381 -36.96 -30.59 72.78
C GLY A 381 -36.89 -30.87 71.28
N ARG A 382 -37.14 -32.12 70.89
CA ARG A 382 -37.47 -32.47 69.50
C ARG A 382 -38.60 -31.55 69.01
N LEU A 383 -38.48 -31.07 67.78
CA LEU A 383 -39.45 -31.34 66.70
C LEU A 383 -38.89 -30.78 65.38
N GLY A 384 -38.74 -31.67 64.40
CA GLY A 384 -38.29 -31.32 63.07
C GLY A 384 -39.37 -30.58 62.28
N THR A 385 -38.91 -29.69 61.42
CA THR A 385 -39.67 -29.19 60.28
C THR A 385 -38.70 -29.06 59.10
N ALA A 386 -38.89 -29.89 58.09
CA ALA A 386 -38.31 -29.68 56.77
C ALA A 386 -39.04 -28.51 56.08
N PRO A 387 -38.37 -27.69 55.26
CA PRO A 387 -39.04 -26.90 54.26
C PRO A 387 -38.99 -27.58 52.88
N PHE A 388 -40.20 -27.67 52.36
CA PHE A 388 -40.62 -27.89 50.99
C PHE A 388 -39.88 -26.99 50.00
N PHE A 389 -39.43 -27.54 48.87
CA PHE A 389 -39.09 -26.77 47.68
C PHE A 389 -40.38 -26.33 46.98
N GLY A 390 -40.46 -25.04 46.68
CA GLY A 390 -41.29 -24.43 45.65
C GLY A 390 -40.39 -23.64 44.72
#